data_AF-A0AAU7DFI3-F1
#
_entry.id   AF-A0AAU7DFI3-F1
#
_cell.length_a   1.000
_cell.length_b   1.000
_cell.length_c   1.000
_cell.angle_alpha   90.00
_cell.angle_beta   90.00
_cell.angle_gamma   90.00
#
_symmetry.space_group_name_H-M   'P 1'
#
loop_
_entity.id
_entity.type
_entity.pdbx_description
1 polymer ?
#
loop_
_entity_poly.entity_id
_entity_poly.type
_entity_poly.pdbx_seq_one_letter_code
_entity_poly.pdbx_strand_id
1 'polypeptide(L)'
;MPTFSRVFGLGKSQLELDFVDVSLQRDNSLFIDPFGIAQALDRWSLDAATTVGTFFQQVIDDIRAGHEDNARQLLLNLREPNETRLGYSANRPKGAGIGEQQAEEIFEALRTSSAVRHGFITALEECELMIPGISHDKISDLTTNILRGQLVEYTRAQCGLHNVPMQNVPIDPVFDTDTMRWQEGYAELPVWRNRPILLVPKSAVRYSPAYHAERYYQHYVLNFLKERELANPASNLVRLIRNEHKKTERRVVTKKDLAARYPGAKNFLFEFSRQNPHVLRDYREDLKRMEATDTGSDVDSDDETVIADALAAVLRQTPTGDDHATAYHRLMIGIVELLFFPKLTHPKKEREIHEGRKRIDIVMENAARTGLFFTIPNIRRLPCAYVPLECKNYGREVGNPELDQLAGRFSVNRGKLGFLCCRHFENRDLFIRRCRDTFRDDRGLVLPLDDDTLLGYLNAIARGARNGLEREWSDLVNEVWLN
;
A
#
# COMPACT_ATOMS: atom_id res chain seq x y z
N MET A 1 4.21 -24.48 0.83
CA MET A 1 3.09 -24.41 -0.14
C MET A 1 3.58 -23.66 -1.37
N PRO A 2 3.05 -23.89 -2.58
CA PRO A 2 3.51 -23.16 -3.78
C PRO A 2 2.99 -21.72 -3.72
N THR A 3 3.90 -20.78 -3.50
CA THR A 3 3.65 -19.34 -3.64
C THR A 3 3.86 -18.90 -5.08
N PHE A 4 3.39 -17.69 -5.42
CA PHE A 4 3.55 -17.12 -6.75
C PHE A 4 5.03 -17.08 -7.17
N SER A 5 5.89 -16.50 -6.33
CA SER A 5 7.33 -16.34 -6.58
C SER A 5 8.02 -17.68 -6.87
N ARG A 6 7.66 -18.74 -6.12
CA ARG A 6 8.21 -20.08 -6.29
C ARG A 6 7.73 -20.77 -7.57
N VAL A 7 6.46 -20.60 -7.92
CA VAL A 7 5.87 -21.23 -9.10
C VAL A 7 6.39 -20.60 -10.40
N PHE A 8 6.54 -19.28 -10.42
CA PHE A 8 7.04 -18.56 -11.59
C PHE A 8 8.57 -18.38 -11.57
N GLY A 9 9.27 -18.95 -10.59
CA GLY A 9 10.73 -19.02 -10.57
C GLY A 9 11.43 -17.67 -10.34
N LEU A 10 10.83 -16.78 -9.54
CA LEU A 10 11.40 -15.45 -9.27
C LEU A 10 12.65 -15.53 -8.39
N GLY A 11 12.75 -16.53 -7.50
CA GLY A 11 13.88 -16.69 -6.60
C GLY A 11 14.03 -15.55 -5.59
N LYS A 12 12.90 -14.94 -5.18
CA LYS A 12 12.83 -13.77 -4.30
C LYS A 12 12.03 -14.05 -3.04
N SER A 13 12.43 -13.43 -1.94
CA SER A 13 11.67 -13.36 -0.68
C SER A 13 10.55 -12.31 -0.72
N GLN A 14 9.68 -12.27 0.28
CA GLN A 14 8.58 -11.28 0.36
C GLN A 14 9.12 -9.84 0.44
N LEU A 15 10.29 -9.66 1.07
CA LEU A 15 10.96 -8.37 1.23
C LEU A 15 11.55 -7.80 -0.06
N GLU A 16 11.71 -8.64 -1.09
CA GLU A 16 12.25 -8.25 -2.40
C GLU A 16 11.17 -8.07 -3.49
N LEU A 17 9.90 -8.09 -3.06
CA LEU A 17 8.71 -7.97 -3.90
C LEU A 17 7.85 -6.82 -3.40
N ASP A 18 7.35 -6.02 -4.33
CA ASP A 18 6.42 -4.90 -4.07
C ASP A 18 4.97 -5.38 -3.88
N PHE A 19 4.69 -6.65 -4.22
CA PHE A 19 3.40 -7.32 -4.08
C PHE A 19 3.45 -8.47 -3.06
N VAL A 20 2.28 -8.86 -2.57
CA VAL A 20 2.12 -10.03 -1.69
C VAL A 20 2.43 -11.33 -2.42
N ASP A 21 3.40 -12.12 -1.93
CA ASP A 21 3.71 -13.44 -2.46
C ASP A 21 2.67 -14.48 -2.01
N VAL A 22 1.50 -14.43 -2.65
CA VAL A 22 0.35 -15.23 -2.28
C VAL A 22 0.58 -16.73 -2.47
N SER A 23 0.08 -17.53 -1.52
CA SER A 23 -0.12 -18.96 -1.75
C SER A 23 -1.12 -19.17 -2.90
N LEU A 24 -0.78 -20.02 -3.86
CA LEU A 24 -1.67 -20.34 -4.99
C LEU A 24 -2.67 -21.47 -4.67
N GLN A 25 -2.51 -22.15 -3.54
CA GLN A 25 -3.34 -23.30 -3.15
C GLN A 25 -4.46 -22.98 -2.15
N ARG A 26 -4.28 -21.94 -1.33
CA ARG A 26 -5.20 -21.52 -0.28
C ARG A 26 -5.24 -20.00 -0.25
N ASP A 27 -6.31 -19.44 0.29
CA ASP A 27 -6.38 -18.01 0.48
C ASP A 27 -5.44 -17.57 1.61
N ASN A 28 -5.02 -16.33 1.51
CA ASN A 28 -4.13 -15.66 2.42
C ASN A 28 -4.99 -14.69 3.21
N SER A 29 -5.00 -14.83 4.55
CA SER A 29 -5.83 -14.06 5.48
C SER A 29 -5.39 -12.61 5.56
N LEU A 30 -5.53 -11.89 4.45
CA LEU A 30 -5.17 -10.51 4.20
C LEU A 30 -6.35 -9.86 3.48
N PHE A 31 -6.49 -8.56 3.66
CA PHE A 31 -7.62 -7.78 3.15
C PHE A 31 -7.10 -6.56 2.43
N ILE A 32 -7.69 -6.22 1.29
CA ILE A 32 -7.47 -4.92 0.66
C ILE A 32 -8.22 -3.89 1.50
N ASP A 33 -7.50 -2.91 2.04
CA ASP A 33 -8.08 -1.89 2.92
C ASP A 33 -8.18 -0.55 2.19
N PRO A 34 -9.40 -0.10 1.79
CA PRO A 34 -9.57 1.17 1.11
C PRO A 34 -9.12 2.36 1.96
N PHE A 35 -9.14 2.27 3.30
CA PHE A 35 -8.60 3.33 4.14
C PHE A 35 -7.09 3.47 3.99
N GLY A 36 -6.36 2.35 4.06
CA GLY A 36 -4.91 2.31 3.88
C GLY A 36 -4.50 2.86 2.51
N ILE A 37 -5.22 2.44 1.45
CA ILE A 37 -5.08 2.99 0.10
C ILE A 37 -5.31 4.51 0.09
N ALA A 38 -6.39 4.99 0.70
CA ALA A 38 -6.71 6.42 0.74
C ALA A 38 -5.72 7.26 1.54
N GLN A 39 -4.97 6.66 2.47
CA GLN A 39 -3.91 7.37 3.16
C GLN A 39 -2.64 7.44 2.31
N ALA A 40 -2.33 6.43 1.50
CA ALA A 40 -1.07 6.33 0.77
C ALA A 40 -0.84 7.49 -0.22
N LEU A 41 0.43 7.82 -0.45
CA LEU A 41 0.84 9.02 -1.21
C LEU A 41 1.33 8.69 -2.63
N ASP A 42 1.51 7.41 -2.95
CA ASP A 42 1.89 6.98 -4.29
C ASP A 42 0.74 7.14 -5.30
N ARG A 43 1.07 7.13 -6.59
CA ARG A 43 0.11 7.48 -7.64
C ARG A 43 -0.97 6.41 -7.79
N TRP A 44 -0.58 5.14 -7.76
CA TRP A 44 -1.53 4.03 -7.89
C TRP A 44 -2.58 4.08 -6.77
N SER A 45 -2.17 4.35 -5.53
CA SER A 45 -3.07 4.44 -4.38
C SER A 45 -3.99 5.67 -4.47
N LEU A 46 -3.49 6.82 -4.91
CA LEU A 46 -4.30 8.02 -5.13
C LEU A 46 -5.38 7.79 -6.21
N ASP A 47 -5.01 7.16 -7.33
CA ASP A 47 -5.95 6.82 -8.40
C ASP A 47 -6.96 5.77 -7.89
N ALA A 48 -6.51 4.76 -7.13
CA ALA A 48 -7.38 3.73 -6.53
C ALA A 48 -8.38 4.29 -5.52
N ALA A 49 -7.93 5.17 -4.62
CA ALA A 49 -8.80 5.86 -3.67
C ALA A 49 -9.86 6.70 -4.38
N THR A 50 -9.48 7.34 -5.49
CA THR A 50 -10.42 8.10 -6.34
C THR A 50 -11.47 7.17 -6.94
N THR A 51 -11.07 6.06 -7.56
CA THR A 51 -12.00 5.06 -8.13
C THR A 51 -12.98 4.52 -7.09
N VAL A 52 -12.50 4.11 -5.91
CA VAL A 52 -13.33 3.61 -4.81
C VAL A 52 -14.30 4.68 -4.32
N GLY A 53 -13.80 5.90 -4.11
CA GLY A 53 -14.62 7.04 -3.68
C GLY A 53 -15.72 7.38 -4.69
N THR A 54 -15.38 7.45 -5.99
CA THR A 54 -16.32 7.74 -7.07
C THR A 54 -17.39 6.66 -7.20
N PHE A 55 -16.99 5.37 -7.17
CA PHE A 55 -17.94 4.26 -7.18
C PHE A 55 -18.91 4.36 -5.99
N PHE A 56 -18.37 4.53 -4.78
CA PHE A 56 -19.17 4.54 -3.57
C PHE A 56 -20.12 5.74 -3.54
N GLN A 57 -19.64 6.93 -3.95
CA GLN A 57 -20.46 8.13 -4.04
C GLN A 57 -21.63 7.94 -5.02
N GLN A 58 -21.39 7.33 -6.19
CA GLN A 58 -22.45 7.04 -7.15
C GLN A 58 -23.53 6.12 -6.56
N VAL A 59 -23.14 5.05 -5.87
CA VAL A 59 -24.09 4.13 -5.20
C VAL A 59 -24.93 4.88 -4.17
N ILE A 60 -24.31 5.73 -3.35
CA ILE A 60 -25.00 6.51 -2.30
C ILE A 60 -25.96 7.52 -2.94
N ASP A 61 -25.56 8.21 -4.00
CA ASP A 61 -26.40 9.19 -4.69
C ASP A 61 -27.60 8.55 -5.37
N ASP A 62 -27.43 7.38 -6.01
CA ASP A 62 -28.55 6.63 -6.59
C ASP A 62 -29.55 6.17 -5.52
N ILE A 63 -29.08 5.67 -4.37
CA ILE A 63 -29.96 5.29 -3.25
C ILE A 63 -30.73 6.53 -2.72
N ARG A 64 -30.06 7.67 -2.57
CA ARG A 64 -30.68 8.90 -2.04
C ARG A 64 -31.65 9.55 -3.02
N ALA A 65 -31.39 9.43 -4.32
CA ALA A 65 -32.27 9.92 -5.38
C ALA A 65 -33.46 8.98 -5.64
N GLY A 66 -33.48 7.78 -5.05
CA GLY A 66 -34.51 6.76 -5.31
C GLY A 66 -34.28 5.99 -6.62
N HIS A 67 -33.11 6.11 -7.23
CA HIS A 67 -32.69 5.32 -8.40
C HIS A 67 -32.12 3.95 -7.96
N GLU A 68 -32.90 3.25 -7.15
CA GLU A 68 -32.48 2.00 -6.49
C GLU A 68 -32.00 0.92 -7.47
N ASP A 69 -32.62 0.83 -8.66
CA ASP A 69 -32.20 -0.12 -9.70
C ASP A 69 -30.77 0.15 -10.21
N ASN A 70 -30.35 1.42 -10.31
CA ASN A 70 -28.99 1.76 -10.74
C ASN A 70 -27.95 1.32 -9.69
N ALA A 71 -28.19 1.68 -8.43
CA ALA A 71 -27.34 1.28 -7.31
C ALA A 71 -27.24 -0.25 -7.21
N ARG A 72 -28.37 -0.94 -7.40
CA ARG A 72 -28.42 -2.40 -7.41
C ARG A 72 -27.60 -2.99 -8.56
N GLN A 73 -27.72 -2.47 -9.79
CA GLN A 73 -26.92 -2.94 -10.93
C GLN A 73 -25.41 -2.73 -10.73
N LEU A 74 -25.00 -1.63 -10.09
CA LEU A 74 -23.60 -1.40 -9.73
C LEU A 74 -23.07 -2.46 -8.75
N LEU A 75 -23.86 -2.84 -7.75
CA LEU A 75 -23.47 -3.83 -6.74
C LEU A 75 -23.61 -5.28 -7.22
N LEU A 76 -24.53 -5.60 -8.13
CA LEU A 76 -24.77 -6.98 -8.61
C LEU A 76 -23.60 -7.59 -9.37
N ASN A 77 -22.71 -6.78 -9.92
CA ASN A 77 -21.51 -7.25 -10.61
C ASN A 77 -20.34 -7.60 -9.66
N LEU A 78 -20.55 -7.45 -8.35
CA LEU A 78 -19.57 -7.80 -7.34
C LEU A 78 -19.59 -9.31 -7.09
N ARG A 79 -18.42 -9.93 -7.23
CA ARG A 79 -18.23 -11.36 -7.00
C ARG A 79 -17.10 -11.56 -6.00
N GLU A 80 -17.11 -12.68 -5.28
CA GLU A 80 -15.98 -13.05 -4.42
C GLU A 80 -14.70 -13.18 -5.29
N PRO A 81 -13.70 -12.29 -5.13
CA PRO A 81 -12.57 -12.16 -6.04
C PRO A 81 -11.53 -13.24 -5.77
N ASN A 82 -11.57 -14.31 -6.55
CA ASN A 82 -10.70 -15.48 -6.37
C ASN A 82 -9.31 -15.33 -7.01
N GLU A 83 -9.14 -14.31 -7.85
CA GLU A 83 -7.94 -14.01 -8.61
C GLU A 83 -6.80 -13.44 -7.74
N THR A 84 -7.11 -12.76 -6.63
CA THR A 84 -6.11 -12.19 -5.70
C THR A 84 -5.60 -13.20 -4.65
N ARG A 85 -6.35 -14.29 -4.40
CA ARG A 85 -6.06 -15.27 -3.32
C ARG A 85 -6.07 -14.66 -1.91
N LEU A 86 -6.82 -13.57 -1.71
CA LEU A 86 -6.99 -12.92 -0.41
C LEU A 86 -8.32 -13.36 0.23
N GLY A 87 -8.40 -13.36 1.56
CA GLY A 87 -9.61 -13.75 2.31
C GLY A 87 -9.43 -14.98 3.20
N TYR A 88 -10.56 -15.52 3.69
CA TYR A 88 -10.59 -16.53 4.76
C TYR A 88 -10.78 -17.99 4.30
N SER A 89 -10.75 -18.31 3.00
CA SER A 89 -11.14 -19.66 2.56
C SER A 89 -10.05 -20.72 2.82
N ALA A 90 -10.32 -21.62 3.77
CA ALA A 90 -9.47 -22.77 4.09
C ALA A 90 -9.62 -23.94 3.09
N ASN A 91 -10.65 -23.94 2.23
CA ASN A 91 -10.96 -25.01 1.28
C ASN A 91 -11.47 -24.44 -0.06
N ARG A 92 -11.46 -25.27 -1.13
CA ARG A 92 -11.83 -24.87 -2.51
C ARG A 92 -13.12 -24.01 -2.55
N PRO A 93 -13.11 -22.85 -3.24
CA PRO A 93 -14.29 -22.01 -3.42
C PRO A 93 -15.39 -22.79 -4.15
N LYS A 94 -16.59 -22.83 -3.58
CA LYS A 94 -17.81 -23.30 -4.25
C LYS A 94 -18.55 -22.07 -4.79
N GLY A 95 -18.03 -21.50 -5.88
CA GLY A 95 -18.58 -20.28 -6.48
C GLY A 95 -19.61 -20.57 -7.56
N ALA A 96 -20.84 -20.09 -7.34
CA ALA A 96 -21.77 -19.64 -8.39
C ALA A 96 -22.97 -18.86 -7.79
N GLY A 97 -23.40 -19.17 -6.56
CA GLY A 97 -24.64 -18.60 -5.97
C GLY A 97 -24.47 -17.63 -4.79
N ILE A 98 -23.25 -17.42 -4.28
CA ILE A 98 -23.01 -16.62 -3.06
C ILE A 98 -22.85 -15.12 -3.38
N GLY A 99 -22.30 -14.77 -4.55
CA GLY A 99 -22.00 -13.37 -4.92
C GLY A 99 -23.24 -12.48 -5.11
N GLU A 100 -24.25 -12.95 -5.83
CA GLU A 100 -25.51 -12.20 -6.01
C GLU A 100 -26.22 -11.96 -4.67
N GLN A 101 -26.19 -12.96 -3.78
CA GLN A 101 -26.76 -12.82 -2.43
C GLN A 101 -25.97 -11.80 -1.61
N GLN A 102 -24.63 -11.83 -1.65
CA GLN A 102 -23.77 -10.88 -0.93
C GLN A 102 -23.99 -9.44 -1.44
N ALA A 103 -24.12 -9.25 -2.75
CA ALA A 103 -24.43 -7.98 -3.38
C ALA A 103 -25.79 -7.43 -2.93
N GLU A 104 -26.82 -8.28 -2.94
CA GLU A 104 -28.16 -7.91 -2.46
C GLU A 104 -28.16 -7.55 -0.97
N GLU A 105 -27.43 -8.30 -0.15
CA GLU A 105 -27.26 -8.00 1.27
C GLU A 105 -26.59 -6.63 1.50
N ILE A 106 -25.56 -6.31 0.73
CA ILE A 106 -24.88 -4.99 0.81
C ILE A 106 -25.84 -3.89 0.35
N PHE A 107 -26.55 -4.10 -0.76
CA PHE A 107 -27.53 -3.16 -1.28
C PHE A 107 -28.63 -2.87 -0.24
N GLU A 108 -29.28 -3.91 0.30
CA GLU A 108 -30.32 -3.75 1.31
C GLU A 108 -29.79 -3.10 2.59
N ALA A 109 -28.57 -3.44 3.02
CA ALA A 109 -27.93 -2.82 4.16
C ALA A 109 -27.68 -1.32 3.94
N LEU A 110 -27.22 -0.91 2.76
CA LEU A 110 -27.03 0.50 2.40
C LEU A 110 -28.37 1.24 2.27
N ARG A 111 -29.35 0.64 1.59
CA ARG A 111 -30.68 1.22 1.30
C ARG A 111 -31.51 1.46 2.56
N THR A 112 -31.43 0.54 3.52
CA THR A 112 -32.15 0.63 4.80
C THR A 112 -31.39 1.42 5.86
N SER A 113 -30.10 1.68 5.66
CA SER A 113 -29.26 2.41 6.60
C SER A 113 -29.68 3.88 6.74
N SER A 114 -30.03 4.27 7.95
CA SER A 114 -30.21 5.68 8.31
C SER A 114 -28.92 6.47 8.13
N ALA A 115 -27.75 5.86 8.30
CA ALA A 115 -26.46 6.50 8.14
C ALA A 115 -26.20 6.95 6.70
N VAL A 116 -26.61 6.14 5.72
CA VAL A 116 -26.56 6.47 4.28
C VAL A 116 -27.56 7.57 3.95
N ARG A 117 -28.82 7.44 4.37
CA ARG A 117 -29.89 8.41 4.05
C ARG A 117 -29.61 9.82 4.58
N HIS A 118 -28.98 9.93 5.74
CA HIS A 118 -28.63 11.23 6.35
C HIS A 118 -27.24 11.76 5.92
N GLY A 119 -26.52 11.07 5.03
CA GLY A 119 -25.19 11.48 4.56
C GLY A 119 -24.13 11.46 5.66
N PHE A 120 -24.27 10.58 6.67
CA PHE A 120 -23.33 10.48 7.77
C PHE A 120 -22.06 9.69 7.40
N ILE A 121 -22.20 8.74 6.47
CA ILE A 121 -21.12 7.92 5.95
C ILE A 121 -20.48 8.64 4.76
N THR A 122 -19.18 8.87 4.85
CA THR A 122 -18.41 9.61 3.83
C THR A 122 -17.41 8.76 3.07
N ALA A 123 -17.16 7.54 3.52
CA ALA A 123 -16.23 6.61 2.90
C ALA A 123 -16.70 5.17 3.07
N LEU A 124 -16.24 4.29 2.18
CA LEU A 124 -16.71 2.92 2.09
C LEU A 124 -16.40 2.11 3.37
N GLU A 125 -15.19 2.25 3.89
CA GLU A 125 -14.71 1.59 5.09
C GLU A 125 -15.55 1.90 6.34
N GLU A 126 -16.22 3.06 6.39
CA GLU A 126 -17.04 3.45 7.54
C GLU A 126 -18.34 2.65 7.64
N CYS A 127 -18.76 2.02 6.54
CA CYS A 127 -19.86 1.07 6.57
C CYS A 127 -19.59 -0.07 7.56
N GLU A 128 -18.32 -0.46 7.75
CA GLU A 128 -17.94 -1.46 8.73
C GLU A 128 -18.33 -1.01 10.16
N LEU A 129 -18.26 0.26 10.51
CA LEU A 129 -18.61 0.70 11.88
C LEU A 129 -20.11 0.71 12.15
N MET A 130 -20.91 1.06 11.14
CA MET A 130 -22.26 1.58 11.35
C MET A 130 -23.36 0.84 10.62
N ILE A 131 -23.02 0.00 9.64
CA ILE A 131 -24.01 -0.72 8.84
C ILE A 131 -24.00 -2.20 9.23
N PRO A 132 -25.06 -2.72 9.90
CA PRO A 132 -25.22 -4.14 10.15
C PRO A 132 -25.11 -4.96 8.86
N GLY A 133 -24.43 -6.10 8.93
CA GLY A 133 -24.29 -7.00 7.77
C GLY A 133 -23.13 -6.66 6.82
N ILE A 134 -22.48 -5.50 6.98
CA ILE A 134 -21.26 -5.14 6.24
C ILE A 134 -20.05 -5.36 7.16
N SER A 135 -19.19 -6.31 6.83
CA SER A 135 -17.92 -6.60 7.53
C SER A 135 -16.73 -6.16 6.69
N HIS A 136 -15.54 -6.13 7.30
CA HIS A 136 -14.30 -5.79 6.61
C HIS A 136 -13.99 -6.73 5.41
N ASP A 137 -14.40 -7.99 5.50
CA ASP A 137 -14.31 -8.98 4.42
C ASP A 137 -15.10 -8.52 3.17
N LYS A 138 -16.37 -8.14 3.36
CA LYS A 138 -17.21 -7.57 2.29
C LYS A 138 -16.63 -6.26 1.73
N ILE A 139 -16.03 -5.42 2.57
CA ILE A 139 -15.36 -4.18 2.13
C ILE A 139 -14.13 -4.50 1.27
N SER A 140 -13.33 -5.49 1.66
CA SER A 140 -12.16 -5.95 0.89
C SER A 140 -12.57 -6.55 -0.45
N ASP A 141 -13.60 -7.40 -0.48
CA ASP A 141 -14.14 -7.98 -1.71
C ASP A 141 -14.62 -6.89 -2.67
N LEU A 142 -15.43 -5.97 -2.15
CA LEU A 142 -15.94 -4.82 -2.90
C LEU A 142 -14.80 -3.98 -3.47
N THR A 143 -13.82 -3.64 -2.63
CA THR A 143 -12.64 -2.86 -3.04
C THR A 143 -11.86 -3.58 -4.13
N THR A 144 -11.70 -4.91 -4.02
CA THR A 144 -11.02 -5.71 -5.05
C THR A 144 -11.75 -5.68 -6.39
N ASN A 145 -13.08 -5.82 -6.39
CA ASN A 145 -13.87 -5.78 -7.61
C ASN A 145 -13.80 -4.40 -8.28
N ILE A 146 -13.95 -3.33 -7.49
CA ILE A 146 -13.86 -1.94 -7.97
C ILE A 146 -12.49 -1.68 -8.59
N LEU A 147 -11.42 -2.15 -7.94
CA LEU A 147 -10.03 -1.92 -8.36
C LEU A 147 -9.50 -2.93 -9.37
N ARG A 148 -10.34 -3.87 -9.88
CA ARG A 148 -9.88 -4.96 -10.75
C ARG A 148 -9.06 -4.47 -11.94
N GLY A 149 -9.50 -3.41 -12.62
CA GLY A 149 -8.76 -2.83 -13.76
C GLY A 149 -7.38 -2.30 -13.35
N GLN A 150 -7.31 -1.59 -12.23
CA GLN A 150 -6.03 -1.06 -11.72
C GLN A 150 -5.10 -2.17 -11.22
N LEU A 151 -5.64 -3.26 -10.67
CA LEU A 151 -4.89 -4.45 -10.27
C LEU A 151 -4.40 -5.23 -11.49
N VAL A 152 -5.15 -5.27 -12.60
CA VAL A 152 -4.70 -5.84 -13.88
C VAL A 152 -3.46 -5.07 -14.38
N GLU A 153 -3.53 -3.75 -14.45
CA GLU A 153 -2.39 -2.94 -14.92
C GLU A 153 -1.18 -3.04 -14.00
N TYR A 154 -1.40 -3.05 -12.69
CA TYR A 154 -0.35 -3.30 -11.71
C TYR A 154 0.29 -4.69 -11.91
N THR A 155 -0.52 -5.73 -12.06
CA THR A 155 -0.05 -7.11 -12.30
C THR A 155 0.78 -7.21 -13.57
N ARG A 156 0.34 -6.56 -14.67
CA ARG A 156 1.08 -6.52 -15.93
C ARG A 156 2.44 -5.86 -15.76
N ALA A 157 2.51 -4.75 -15.01
CA ALA A 157 3.75 -4.06 -14.71
C ALA A 157 4.72 -4.94 -13.91
N GLN A 158 4.24 -5.59 -12.85
CA GLN A 158 5.06 -6.49 -12.01
C GLN A 158 5.51 -7.74 -12.78
N CYS A 159 4.62 -8.34 -13.57
CA CYS A 159 4.99 -9.48 -14.43
C CYS A 159 6.04 -9.07 -15.48
N GLY A 160 5.90 -7.87 -16.07
CA GLY A 160 6.90 -7.32 -16.98
C GLY A 160 8.25 -7.04 -16.32
N LEU A 161 8.25 -6.55 -15.08
CA LEU A 161 9.45 -6.32 -14.27
C LEU A 161 10.19 -7.63 -13.97
N HIS A 162 9.45 -8.67 -13.57
CA HIS A 162 10.00 -9.96 -13.16
C HIS A 162 10.15 -10.98 -14.31
N ASN A 163 9.75 -10.63 -15.53
CA ASN A 163 9.72 -11.52 -16.70
C ASN A 163 8.81 -12.75 -16.50
N VAL A 164 7.67 -12.57 -15.83
CA VAL A 164 6.66 -13.60 -15.66
C VAL A 164 5.84 -13.72 -16.95
N PRO A 165 5.67 -14.93 -17.51
CA PRO A 165 4.84 -15.12 -18.69
C PRO A 165 3.36 -14.86 -18.38
N MET A 166 2.69 -14.15 -19.29
CA MET A 166 1.28 -13.83 -19.23
C MET A 166 0.54 -14.44 -20.42
N GLN A 167 -0.76 -14.59 -20.28
CA GLN A 167 -1.66 -15.07 -21.32
C GLN A 167 -2.88 -14.16 -21.37
N ASN A 168 -3.41 -13.92 -22.56
CA ASN A 168 -4.69 -13.27 -22.72
C ASN A 168 -5.81 -14.19 -22.20
N VAL A 169 -6.48 -13.77 -21.12
CA VAL A 169 -7.53 -14.55 -20.45
C VAL A 169 -8.76 -13.70 -20.20
N PRO A 170 -9.97 -14.29 -20.23
CA PRO A 170 -11.17 -13.58 -19.83
C PRO A 170 -11.06 -13.19 -18.35
N ILE A 171 -11.53 -11.99 -18.04
CA ILE A 171 -11.62 -11.50 -16.66
C ILE A 171 -13.06 -11.17 -16.32
N ASP A 172 -13.38 -11.20 -15.02
CA ASP A 172 -14.64 -10.64 -14.54
C ASP A 172 -14.72 -9.14 -14.90
N PRO A 173 -15.93 -8.58 -15.01
CA PRO A 173 -16.11 -7.20 -15.45
C PRO A 173 -15.27 -6.19 -14.65
N VAL A 174 -14.75 -5.19 -15.35
CA VAL A 174 -13.96 -4.09 -14.79
C VAL A 174 -14.82 -2.85 -14.68
N PHE A 175 -14.76 -2.16 -13.54
CA PHE A 175 -15.46 -0.90 -13.35
C PHE A 175 -14.74 0.24 -14.09
N ASP A 176 -15.50 1.00 -14.86
CA ASP A 176 -15.05 2.18 -15.59
C ASP A 176 -15.66 3.44 -14.96
N THR A 177 -14.79 4.31 -14.43
CA THR A 177 -15.15 5.54 -13.73
C THR A 177 -15.73 6.63 -14.63
N ASP A 178 -15.43 6.61 -15.93
CA ASP A 178 -15.89 7.64 -16.86
C ASP A 178 -17.33 7.37 -17.30
N THR A 179 -17.66 6.10 -17.48
CA THR A 179 -18.98 5.63 -17.91
C THR A 179 -19.88 5.19 -16.77
N MET A 180 -19.33 5.01 -15.56
CA MET A 180 -19.98 4.43 -14.38
C MET A 180 -20.60 3.06 -14.67
N ARG A 181 -19.88 2.22 -15.42
CA ARG A 181 -20.38 0.91 -15.87
C ARG A 181 -19.31 -0.17 -15.72
N TRP A 182 -19.80 -1.41 -15.64
CA TRP A 182 -18.98 -2.60 -15.70
C TRP A 182 -18.75 -2.99 -17.17
N GLN A 183 -17.50 -3.23 -17.53
CA GLN A 183 -17.09 -3.63 -18.87
C GLN A 183 -16.48 -5.02 -18.85
N GLU A 184 -17.05 -5.92 -19.65
CA GLU A 184 -16.47 -7.24 -19.90
C GLU A 184 -15.21 -7.11 -20.77
N GLY A 185 -14.25 -8.01 -20.58
CA GLY A 185 -13.03 -7.96 -21.36
C GLY A 185 -12.07 -9.10 -21.13
N TYR A 186 -10.90 -8.95 -21.74
CA TYR A 186 -9.76 -9.84 -21.61
C TYR A 186 -8.56 -9.04 -21.11
N ALA A 187 -7.66 -9.70 -20.39
CA ALA A 187 -6.41 -9.11 -19.94
C ALA A 187 -5.26 -10.11 -20.07
N GLU A 188 -4.05 -9.58 -20.26
CA GLU A 188 -2.80 -10.34 -20.16
C GLU A 188 -2.46 -10.53 -18.67
N LEU A 189 -2.62 -11.76 -18.16
CA LEU A 189 -2.38 -12.09 -16.76
C LEU A 189 -1.53 -13.35 -16.61
N PRO A 190 -0.79 -13.51 -15.51
CA PRO A 190 -0.18 -14.78 -15.15
C PRO A 190 -1.27 -15.79 -14.81
N VAL A 191 -1.12 -17.03 -15.29
CA VAL A 191 -2.10 -18.10 -15.14
C VAL A 191 -1.48 -19.29 -14.43
N TRP A 192 -2.17 -19.81 -13.41
CA TRP A 192 -1.80 -21.06 -12.75
C TRP A 192 -2.98 -22.02 -12.71
N ARG A 193 -2.80 -23.22 -13.28
CA ARG A 193 -3.86 -24.26 -13.39
C ARG A 193 -5.18 -23.70 -13.95
N ASN A 194 -5.07 -22.97 -15.06
CA ASN A 194 -6.19 -22.32 -15.76
C ASN A 194 -6.95 -21.28 -14.94
N ARG A 195 -6.31 -20.69 -13.92
CA ARG A 195 -6.87 -19.58 -13.15
C ARG A 195 -5.98 -18.35 -13.29
N PRO A 196 -6.53 -17.19 -13.68
CA PRO A 196 -5.79 -15.94 -13.66
C PRO A 196 -5.40 -15.59 -12.23
N ILE A 197 -4.32 -14.83 -12.09
CA ILE A 197 -3.84 -14.30 -10.82
C ILE A 197 -3.71 -12.78 -10.95
N LEU A 198 -4.26 -12.07 -9.98
CA LEU A 198 -3.99 -10.64 -9.77
C LEU A 198 -3.01 -10.49 -8.62
N LEU A 199 -1.94 -9.76 -8.86
CA LEU A 199 -1.00 -9.33 -7.83
C LEU A 199 -1.55 -8.09 -7.15
N VAL A 200 -1.36 -8.00 -5.84
CA VAL A 200 -1.83 -6.87 -5.03
C VAL A 200 -0.61 -6.22 -4.37
N PRO A 201 -0.45 -4.88 -4.46
CA PRO A 201 0.63 -4.18 -3.79
C PRO A 201 0.62 -4.43 -2.28
N LYS A 202 1.79 -4.60 -1.67
CA LYS A 202 1.90 -4.77 -0.20
C LYS A 202 1.35 -3.57 0.56
N SER A 203 1.50 -2.38 0.00
CA SER A 203 0.99 -1.13 0.56
C SER A 203 -0.54 -1.12 0.69
N ALA A 204 -1.26 -1.88 -0.13
CA ALA A 204 -2.73 -1.90 -0.18
C ALA A 204 -3.39 -2.94 0.74
N VAL A 205 -2.62 -3.83 1.36
CA VAL A 205 -3.16 -4.97 2.13
C VAL A 205 -2.85 -4.92 3.61
N ARG A 206 -3.78 -5.38 4.46
CA ARG A 206 -3.63 -5.46 5.91
C ARG A 206 -4.05 -6.84 6.42
N TYR A 207 -3.47 -7.31 7.52
CA TYR A 207 -3.99 -8.49 8.24
C TYR A 207 -5.32 -8.19 8.92
N SER A 208 -5.45 -6.97 9.41
CA SER A 208 -6.66 -6.45 10.03
C SER A 208 -6.92 -5.05 9.46
N PRO A 209 -8.02 -4.85 8.72
CA PRO A 209 -8.39 -3.54 8.20
C PRO A 209 -8.51 -2.48 9.31
N ALA A 210 -8.20 -1.22 8.96
CA ALA A 210 -8.08 -0.14 9.93
C ALA A 210 -9.39 0.13 10.69
N TYR A 211 -10.50 0.15 9.95
CA TYR A 211 -11.83 0.30 10.52
C TYR A 211 -12.35 -1.02 11.07
N HIS A 212 -12.62 -1.04 12.38
CA HIS A 212 -13.16 -2.21 13.06
C HIS A 212 -14.14 -1.78 14.17
N ALA A 213 -15.40 -2.18 14.05
CA ALA A 213 -16.49 -1.75 14.93
C ALA A 213 -16.21 -2.07 16.39
N GLU A 214 -15.65 -3.25 16.65
CA GLU A 214 -15.27 -3.66 18.01
C GLU A 214 -14.16 -2.79 18.59
N ARG A 215 -13.16 -2.40 17.79
CA ARG A 215 -12.06 -1.55 18.25
C ARG A 215 -12.58 -0.16 18.59
N TYR A 216 -13.38 0.42 17.69
CA TYR A 216 -14.04 1.70 17.92
C TYR A 216 -14.90 1.67 19.20
N TYR A 217 -15.73 0.63 19.34
CA TYR A 217 -16.58 0.46 20.50
C TYR A 217 -15.79 0.34 21.81
N GLN A 218 -14.80 -0.55 21.85
CA GLN A 218 -14.03 -0.84 23.07
C GLN A 218 -13.15 0.33 23.49
N HIS A 219 -12.50 1.00 22.56
CA HIS A 219 -11.44 1.98 22.87
C HIS A 219 -11.91 3.44 22.82
N TYR A 220 -13.02 3.74 22.16
CA TYR A 220 -13.53 5.11 22.07
C TYR A 220 -14.88 5.23 22.75
N VAL A 221 -15.88 4.48 22.28
CA VAL A 221 -17.26 4.59 22.78
C VAL A 221 -17.35 4.25 24.28
N LEU A 222 -16.82 3.09 24.69
CA LEU A 222 -16.86 2.68 26.10
C LEU A 222 -16.01 3.59 27.01
N ASN A 223 -14.91 4.15 26.51
CA ASN A 223 -14.09 5.08 27.29
C ASN A 223 -14.84 6.41 27.51
N PHE A 224 -15.47 6.95 26.47
CA PHE A 224 -16.34 8.13 26.60
C PHE A 224 -17.51 7.88 27.56
N LEU A 225 -18.23 6.76 27.40
CA LEU A 225 -19.35 6.42 28.27
C LEU A 225 -18.92 6.24 29.72
N LYS A 226 -17.73 5.67 29.96
CA LYS A 226 -17.14 5.55 31.29
C LYS A 226 -16.94 6.91 31.94
N GLU A 227 -16.34 7.85 31.23
CA GLU A 227 -16.13 9.22 31.73
C GLU A 227 -17.46 9.93 31.99
N ARG A 228 -18.44 9.78 31.08
CA ARG A 228 -19.78 10.33 31.24
C ARG A 228 -20.50 9.78 32.48
N GLU A 229 -20.45 8.47 32.72
CA GLU A 229 -21.08 7.83 33.88
C GLU A 229 -20.34 8.20 35.18
N LEU A 230 -19.01 8.32 35.17
CA LEU A 230 -18.24 8.81 36.32
C LEU A 230 -18.55 10.26 36.66
N ALA A 231 -18.77 11.11 35.66
CA ALA A 231 -19.15 12.50 35.85
C ALA A 231 -20.59 12.66 36.38
N ASN A 232 -21.46 11.70 36.13
CA ASN A 232 -22.85 11.72 36.57
C ASN A 232 -22.98 11.30 38.06
N PRO A 233 -23.39 12.19 38.98
CA PRO A 233 -23.58 11.85 40.39
C PRO A 233 -24.70 10.83 40.64
N ALA A 234 -25.68 10.75 39.73
CA ALA A 234 -26.83 9.85 39.82
C ALA A 234 -26.62 8.52 39.05
N SER A 235 -25.40 8.21 38.64
CA SER A 235 -25.13 6.98 37.88
C SER A 235 -25.18 5.75 38.78
N ASN A 236 -26.10 4.84 38.47
CA ASN A 236 -26.20 3.51 39.10
C ASN A 236 -25.07 2.54 38.65
N LEU A 237 -24.21 2.96 37.71
CA LEU A 237 -23.07 2.16 37.24
C LEU A 237 -21.77 2.46 38.00
N VAL A 238 -21.74 3.53 38.79
CA VAL A 238 -20.55 3.93 39.54
C VAL A 238 -20.47 3.14 40.85
N ARG A 239 -19.34 2.46 41.05
CA ARG A 239 -19.02 1.76 42.30
C ARG A 239 -17.86 2.45 43.01
N LEU A 240 -17.87 2.43 44.34
CA LEU A 240 -16.73 2.87 45.16
C LEU A 240 -15.86 1.66 45.48
N ILE A 241 -14.59 1.72 45.07
CA ILE A 241 -13.58 0.74 45.47
C ILE A 241 -12.68 1.39 46.51
N ARG A 242 -12.59 0.77 47.68
CA ARG A 242 -11.76 1.23 48.78
C ARG A 242 -10.39 0.57 48.71
N ASN A 243 -9.33 1.36 48.73
CA ASN A 243 -7.97 0.88 48.90
C ASN A 243 -7.60 0.99 50.39
N GLU A 244 -7.58 -0.15 51.08
CA GLU A 244 -7.32 -0.20 52.52
C GLU A 244 -5.90 0.26 52.87
N HIS A 245 -4.91 -0.05 52.04
CA HIS A 245 -3.51 0.34 52.27
C HIS A 245 -3.27 1.85 52.13
N LYS A 246 -3.93 2.51 51.18
CA LYS A 246 -3.80 3.96 50.96
C LYS A 246 -4.90 4.78 51.64
N LYS A 247 -5.85 4.15 52.34
CA LYS A 247 -7.08 4.78 52.89
C LYS A 247 -7.78 5.72 51.90
N THR A 248 -7.81 5.34 50.63
CA THR A 248 -8.41 6.14 49.55
C THR A 248 -9.61 5.41 48.94
N GLU A 249 -10.59 6.18 48.49
CA GLU A 249 -11.76 5.68 47.77
C GLU A 249 -11.69 6.14 46.32
N ARG A 250 -11.94 5.21 45.39
CA ARG A 250 -11.96 5.52 43.95
C ARG A 250 -13.31 5.16 43.38
N ARG A 251 -13.93 6.12 42.68
CA ARG A 251 -15.11 5.89 41.83
C ARG A 251 -14.67 5.14 40.58
N VAL A 252 -15.32 4.02 40.29
CA VAL A 252 -14.99 3.15 39.15
C VAL A 252 -16.25 2.73 38.44
N VAL A 253 -16.19 2.73 37.11
CA VAL A 253 -17.17 2.13 36.19
C VAL A 253 -16.41 1.12 35.33
N THR A 254 -16.95 -0.09 35.18
CA THR A 254 -16.30 -1.14 34.39
C THR A 254 -16.83 -1.16 32.96
N LYS A 255 -15.98 -1.50 31.99
CA LYS A 255 -16.41 -1.69 30.59
C LYS A 255 -17.45 -2.82 30.45
N LYS A 256 -17.39 -3.83 31.33
CA LYS A 256 -18.36 -4.93 31.36
C LYS A 256 -19.77 -4.44 31.71
N ASP A 257 -19.90 -3.61 32.75
CA ASP A 257 -21.20 -3.05 33.14
C ASP A 257 -21.73 -2.09 32.07
N LEU A 258 -20.85 -1.30 31.45
CA LEU A 258 -21.23 -0.44 30.31
C LEU A 258 -21.70 -1.26 29.13
N ALA A 259 -21.02 -2.34 28.77
CA ALA A 259 -21.37 -3.16 27.62
C ALA A 259 -22.68 -3.93 27.81
N ALA A 260 -23.04 -4.27 29.05
CA ALA A 260 -24.35 -4.82 29.37
C ALA A 260 -25.48 -3.80 29.17
N ARG A 261 -25.23 -2.52 29.47
CA ARG A 261 -26.22 -1.43 29.32
C ARG A 261 -26.28 -0.85 27.91
N TYR A 262 -25.15 -0.78 27.22
CA TYR A 262 -24.98 -0.16 25.91
C TYR A 262 -24.33 -1.15 24.94
N PRO A 263 -25.05 -2.16 24.44
CA PRO A 263 -24.48 -3.17 23.55
C PRO A 263 -23.87 -2.54 22.29
N GLY A 264 -22.67 -2.99 21.90
CA GLY A 264 -21.90 -2.47 20.76
C GLY A 264 -22.44 -2.85 19.36
N ALA A 265 -23.75 -2.94 19.19
CA ALA A 265 -24.36 -3.18 17.88
C ALA A 265 -24.10 -1.98 16.94
N LYS A 266 -23.93 -2.24 15.63
CA LYS A 266 -23.61 -1.17 14.66
C LYS A 266 -24.63 -0.03 14.60
N ASN A 267 -25.93 -0.35 14.76
CA ASN A 267 -26.98 0.68 14.90
C ASN A 267 -26.80 1.58 16.13
N PHE A 268 -26.34 1.01 17.25
CA PHE A 268 -25.98 1.80 18.42
C PHE A 268 -24.75 2.67 18.15
N LEU A 269 -23.72 2.13 17.49
CA LEU A 269 -22.52 2.90 17.12
C LEU A 269 -22.85 4.07 16.20
N PHE A 270 -23.77 3.88 15.24
CA PHE A 270 -24.29 4.96 14.40
C PHE A 270 -24.96 6.06 15.25
N GLU A 271 -25.95 5.72 16.06
CA GLU A 271 -26.69 6.71 16.87
C GLU A 271 -25.77 7.42 17.88
N PHE A 272 -24.85 6.68 18.49
CA PHE A 272 -23.83 7.24 19.37
C PHE A 272 -22.93 8.24 18.63
N SER A 273 -22.44 7.87 17.44
CA SER A 273 -21.55 8.71 16.64
C SER A 273 -22.25 9.97 16.15
N ARG A 274 -23.54 9.87 15.79
CA ARG A 274 -24.38 11.02 15.43
C ARG A 274 -24.52 12.01 16.59
N GLN A 275 -24.69 11.52 17.81
CA GLN A 275 -24.82 12.35 19.01
C GLN A 275 -23.47 12.86 19.52
N ASN A 276 -22.38 12.15 19.24
CA ASN A 276 -21.03 12.44 19.74
C ASN A 276 -20.00 12.44 18.59
N PRO A 277 -20.15 13.35 17.58
CA PRO A 277 -19.33 13.31 16.36
C PRO A 277 -17.83 13.50 16.63
N HIS A 278 -17.46 14.16 17.73
CA HIS A 278 -16.08 14.32 18.15
C HIS A 278 -15.40 12.97 18.45
N VAL A 279 -16.11 12.00 19.04
CA VAL A 279 -15.53 10.69 19.38
C VAL A 279 -15.17 9.89 18.12
N LEU A 280 -16.02 9.95 17.09
CA LEU A 280 -15.72 9.35 15.79
C LEU A 280 -14.55 10.07 15.11
N ARG A 281 -14.53 11.41 15.12
CA ARG A 281 -13.42 12.19 14.57
C ARG A 281 -12.09 11.83 15.23
N ASP A 282 -12.07 11.69 16.55
CA ASP A 282 -10.85 11.33 17.30
C ASP A 282 -10.36 9.93 16.89
N TYR A 283 -11.27 8.97 16.69
CA TYR A 283 -10.94 7.65 16.14
C TYR A 283 -10.36 7.74 14.72
N ARG A 284 -10.97 8.53 13.82
CA ARG A 284 -10.47 8.74 12.45
C ARG A 284 -9.04 9.30 12.47
N GLU A 285 -8.78 10.32 13.29
CA GLU A 285 -7.46 10.95 13.39
C GLU A 285 -6.42 10.01 14.01
N ASP A 286 -6.80 9.15 14.96
CA ASP A 286 -5.93 8.10 15.47
C ASP A 286 -5.59 7.06 14.40
N LEU A 287 -6.56 6.61 13.61
CA LEU A 287 -6.31 5.69 12.49
C LEU A 287 -5.32 6.29 11.48
N LYS A 288 -5.49 7.56 11.10
CA LYS A 288 -4.55 8.25 10.20
C LYS A 288 -3.15 8.34 10.79
N ARG A 289 -3.04 8.62 12.09
CA ARG A 289 -1.74 8.65 12.79
C ARG A 289 -1.09 7.28 12.79
N MET A 290 -1.83 6.22 13.13
CA MET A 290 -1.34 4.84 13.13
C MET A 290 -0.82 4.47 11.74
N GLU A 291 -1.62 4.72 10.70
CA GLU A 291 -1.27 4.47 9.30
C GLU A 291 -0.07 5.28 8.81
N ALA A 292 0.16 6.47 9.37
CA ALA A 292 1.34 7.27 9.04
C ALA A 292 2.62 6.82 9.76
N THR A 293 2.47 6.18 10.93
CA THR A 293 3.59 5.67 11.74
C THR A 293 3.94 4.23 11.45
N ASP A 294 3.02 3.45 10.88
CA ASP A 294 3.27 2.07 10.51
C ASP A 294 4.11 2.05 9.23
N THR A 295 5.42 1.87 9.42
CA THR A 295 6.42 1.91 8.34
C THR A 295 6.68 0.55 7.71
N GLY A 296 5.94 -0.50 8.08
CA GLY A 296 6.03 -1.83 7.49
C GLY A 296 4.76 -2.17 6.74
N SER A 297 4.86 -3.02 5.71
CA SER A 297 3.67 -3.76 5.32
C SER A 297 3.44 -4.81 6.40
N ASP A 298 2.19 -4.95 6.86
CA ASP A 298 1.78 -6.03 7.76
C ASP A 298 2.26 -7.42 7.26
N VAL A 299 2.53 -7.56 5.96
CA VAL A 299 2.76 -8.81 5.23
C VAL A 299 4.19 -9.34 5.35
N ASP A 300 5.17 -8.51 5.70
CA ASP A 300 6.58 -8.92 5.70
C ASP A 300 6.90 -9.79 6.95
N SER A 301 6.84 -11.12 6.81
CA SER A 301 7.22 -12.08 7.86
C SER A 301 8.68 -12.53 7.82
N ASP A 302 9.39 -12.16 6.76
CA ASP A 302 10.78 -12.59 6.52
C ASP A 302 11.76 -11.75 7.35
N ASP A 303 12.86 -12.37 7.77
CA ASP A 303 13.92 -11.69 8.52
C ASP A 303 14.76 -10.82 7.57
N GLU A 304 14.57 -9.50 7.65
CA GLU A 304 15.29 -8.54 6.81
C GLU A 304 16.81 -8.63 6.95
N THR A 305 17.32 -9.08 8.10
CA THR A 305 18.75 -9.21 8.33
C THR A 305 19.35 -10.32 7.46
N VAL A 306 18.67 -11.46 7.38
CA VAL A 306 19.07 -12.62 6.57
C VAL A 306 18.98 -12.31 5.08
N ILE A 307 17.91 -11.63 4.66
CA ILE A 307 17.73 -11.24 3.26
C ILE A 307 18.80 -10.21 2.83
N ALA A 308 19.11 -9.23 3.69
CA ALA A 308 20.15 -8.26 3.41
C ALA A 308 21.54 -8.91 3.25
N ASP A 309 21.89 -9.87 4.12
CA ASP A 309 23.13 -10.65 4.02
C ASP A 309 23.19 -11.47 2.72
N ALA A 310 22.08 -12.14 2.36
CA ALA A 310 21.99 -12.91 1.13
C ALA A 310 22.16 -12.01 -0.11
N LEU A 311 21.47 -10.87 -0.17
CA LEU A 311 21.61 -9.90 -1.26
C LEU A 311 23.03 -9.33 -1.34
N ALA A 312 23.66 -9.04 -0.21
CA ALA A 312 25.05 -8.58 -0.17
C ALA A 312 26.02 -9.66 -0.70
N ALA A 313 25.79 -10.93 -0.39
CA ALA A 313 26.58 -12.03 -0.92
C ALA A 313 26.40 -12.16 -2.45
N VAL A 314 25.16 -12.09 -2.94
CA VAL A 314 24.86 -12.18 -4.38
C VAL A 314 25.45 -10.97 -5.14
N LEU A 315 25.41 -9.76 -4.57
CA LEU A 315 26.03 -8.57 -5.16
C LEU A 315 27.53 -8.74 -5.35
N ARG A 316 28.25 -9.21 -4.32
CA ARG A 316 29.69 -9.49 -4.40
C ARG A 316 30.03 -10.55 -5.45
N GLN A 317 29.16 -11.54 -5.63
CA GLN A 317 29.40 -12.67 -6.55
C GLN A 317 28.97 -12.38 -7.99
N THR A 318 28.10 -11.39 -8.22
CA THR A 318 27.59 -11.06 -9.54
C THR A 318 28.73 -10.52 -10.41
N PRO A 319 29.10 -11.17 -11.53
CA PRO A 319 30.21 -10.69 -12.34
C PRO A 319 29.87 -9.38 -13.06
N THR A 320 30.90 -8.57 -13.26
CA THR A 320 30.82 -7.32 -14.02
C THR A 320 30.84 -7.60 -15.52
N GLY A 321 30.18 -6.77 -16.32
CA GLY A 321 30.17 -6.84 -17.78
C GLY A 321 28.76 -6.96 -18.38
N ASP A 322 28.67 -6.64 -19.66
CA ASP A 322 27.39 -6.56 -20.39
C ASP A 322 26.66 -7.92 -20.44
N ASP A 323 27.41 -9.03 -20.52
CA ASP A 323 26.88 -10.40 -20.52
C ASP A 323 26.08 -10.73 -19.24
N HIS A 324 26.37 -10.04 -18.14
CA HIS A 324 25.72 -10.23 -16.84
C HIS A 324 24.81 -9.06 -16.44
N ALA A 325 24.61 -8.07 -17.31
CA ALA A 325 23.81 -6.88 -17.01
C ALA A 325 22.35 -7.22 -16.62
N THR A 326 21.76 -8.25 -17.24
CA THR A 326 20.40 -8.71 -16.89
C THR A 326 20.35 -9.29 -15.47
N ALA A 327 21.37 -10.04 -15.05
CA ALA A 327 21.43 -10.61 -13.71
C ALA A 327 21.62 -9.51 -12.65
N TYR A 328 22.53 -8.57 -12.90
CA TYR A 328 22.73 -7.39 -12.06
C TYR A 328 21.45 -6.56 -11.94
N HIS A 329 20.75 -6.33 -13.05
CA HIS A 329 19.49 -5.58 -13.05
C HIS A 329 18.41 -6.24 -12.18
N ARG A 330 18.24 -7.56 -12.29
CA ARG A 330 17.29 -8.32 -11.43
C ARG A 330 17.65 -8.27 -9.96
N LEU A 331 18.94 -8.33 -9.66
CA LEU A 331 19.46 -8.17 -8.30
C LEU A 331 19.15 -6.76 -7.77
N MET A 332 19.44 -5.72 -8.56
CA MET A 332 19.19 -4.33 -8.18
C MET A 332 17.72 -4.07 -7.88
N ILE A 333 16.77 -4.69 -8.60
CA ILE A 333 15.35 -4.64 -8.25
C ILE A 333 15.12 -5.14 -6.81
N GLY A 334 15.70 -6.29 -6.43
CA GLY A 334 15.53 -6.81 -5.05
C GLY A 334 16.19 -5.92 -4.00
N ILE A 335 17.37 -5.37 -4.30
CA ILE A 335 18.08 -4.47 -3.40
C ILE A 335 17.28 -3.19 -3.17
N VAL A 336 16.78 -2.54 -4.24
CA VAL A 336 16.10 -1.24 -4.11
C VAL A 336 14.73 -1.39 -3.45
N GLU A 337 14.04 -2.51 -3.68
CA GLU A 337 12.83 -2.89 -2.92
C GLU A 337 13.14 -3.00 -1.42
N LEU A 338 14.14 -3.80 -1.04
CA LEU A 338 14.53 -3.97 0.37
C LEU A 338 14.95 -2.64 1.02
N LEU A 339 15.71 -1.81 0.28
CA LEU A 339 16.27 -0.56 0.81
C LEU A 339 15.21 0.52 0.95
N PHE A 340 14.37 0.71 -0.05
CA PHE A 340 13.52 1.90 -0.14
C PHE A 340 12.07 1.67 0.20
N PHE A 341 11.56 0.43 0.22
CA PHE A 341 10.19 0.18 0.70
C PHE A 341 10.07 0.54 2.20
N PRO A 342 8.96 1.17 2.64
CA PRO A 342 7.79 1.63 1.85
C PRO A 342 7.89 3.08 1.36
N LYS A 343 9.07 3.73 1.43
CA LYS A 343 9.26 5.13 1.02
C LYS A 343 9.20 5.30 -0.49
N LEU A 344 9.78 4.35 -1.23
CA LEU A 344 9.60 4.20 -2.67
C LEU A 344 8.88 2.87 -2.94
N THR A 345 7.89 2.88 -3.82
CA THR A 345 7.04 1.73 -4.14
C THR A 345 6.82 1.59 -5.64
N HIS A 346 6.10 0.55 -6.06
CA HIS A 346 5.63 0.35 -7.43
C HIS A 346 6.77 0.41 -8.46
N PRO A 347 7.83 -0.42 -8.30
CA PRO A 347 8.91 -0.49 -9.27
C PRO A 347 8.35 -0.84 -10.63
N LYS A 348 8.70 -0.05 -11.64
CA LYS A 348 8.31 -0.28 -13.02
C LYS A 348 9.56 -0.30 -13.88
N LYS A 349 9.60 -1.25 -14.81
CA LYS A 349 10.55 -1.19 -15.92
C LYS A 349 10.00 -0.20 -16.93
N GLU A 350 10.72 0.89 -17.20
CA GLU A 350 10.31 1.80 -18.27
C GLU A 350 10.56 1.09 -19.61
N ARG A 351 9.49 0.69 -20.30
CA ARG A 351 9.55 0.17 -21.67
C ARG A 351 9.66 1.32 -22.66
N GLU A 352 10.31 1.05 -23.80
CA GLU A 352 10.64 1.99 -24.88
C GLU A 352 9.54 3.01 -25.16
N ILE A 353 9.77 4.24 -24.71
CA ILE A 353 9.07 5.40 -25.22
C ILE A 353 9.98 5.92 -26.34
N HIS A 354 9.63 5.60 -27.59
CA HIS A 354 10.35 5.94 -28.85
C HIS A 354 11.50 5.01 -29.28
N GLU A 355 11.25 4.24 -30.34
CA GLU A 355 12.23 3.64 -31.27
C GLU A 355 13.58 3.24 -30.64
N GLY A 356 13.54 2.50 -29.52
CA GLY A 356 14.72 1.87 -28.92
C GLY A 356 15.82 2.78 -28.33
N ARG A 357 15.61 4.08 -28.10
CA ARG A 357 16.74 4.98 -27.76
C ARG A 357 16.96 5.31 -26.28
N LYS A 358 16.03 5.06 -25.35
CA LYS A 358 16.24 5.39 -23.93
C LYS A 358 15.58 4.37 -22.99
N ARG A 359 16.40 3.63 -22.24
CA ARG A 359 16.01 2.64 -21.22
C ARG A 359 16.27 3.17 -19.81
N ILE A 360 15.27 3.53 -19.00
CA ILE A 360 15.47 3.55 -17.54
C ILE A 360 15.35 2.12 -17.07
N ASP A 361 16.28 1.69 -16.23
CA ASP A 361 16.30 0.34 -15.72
C ASP A 361 15.17 0.12 -14.69
N ILE A 362 14.96 1.05 -13.77
CA ILE A 362 13.90 0.98 -12.75
C ILE A 362 13.35 2.38 -12.47
N VAL A 363 12.04 2.56 -12.39
CA VAL A 363 11.40 3.78 -11.88
C VAL A 363 10.52 3.40 -10.70
N MET A 364 10.67 4.11 -9.58
CA MET A 364 9.85 3.92 -8.39
C MET A 364 9.03 5.18 -8.08
N GLU A 365 7.88 5.00 -7.45
CA GLU A 365 6.98 6.07 -7.01
C GLU A 365 7.31 6.49 -5.58
N ASN A 366 7.34 7.79 -5.31
CA ASN A 366 7.60 8.30 -3.97
C ASN A 366 6.32 8.31 -3.12
N ALA A 367 6.29 7.43 -2.13
CA ALA A 367 5.20 7.27 -1.18
C ALA A 367 5.55 7.81 0.23
N ALA A 368 6.69 8.46 0.38
CA ALA A 368 7.27 8.76 1.69
C ALA A 368 6.51 9.84 2.45
N ARG A 369 6.16 9.54 3.71
CA ARG A 369 5.59 10.52 4.66
C ARG A 369 6.64 11.22 5.53
N THR A 370 7.81 10.62 5.66
CA THR A 370 8.89 11.09 6.52
C THR A 370 10.26 10.77 5.91
N GLY A 371 11.30 11.41 6.44
CA GLY A 371 12.67 11.22 5.97
C GLY A 371 12.98 11.96 4.67
N LEU A 372 13.95 11.44 3.93
CA LEU A 372 14.61 12.10 2.83
C LEU A 372 13.67 12.33 1.66
N PHE A 373 13.00 11.26 1.22
CA PHE A 373 12.07 11.31 0.09
C PHE A 373 10.83 12.18 0.37
N PHE A 374 10.49 12.41 1.65
CA PHE A 374 9.53 13.43 2.06
C PHE A 374 10.15 14.84 2.05
N THR A 375 11.35 15.00 2.58
CA THR A 375 12.06 16.29 2.74
C THR A 375 12.40 16.94 1.41
N ILE A 376 12.84 16.17 0.41
CA ILE A 376 13.26 16.68 -0.91
C ILE A 376 12.14 17.49 -1.60
N PRO A 377 10.93 16.95 -1.83
CA PRO A 377 9.86 17.71 -2.48
C PRO A 377 9.22 18.76 -1.56
N ASN A 378 9.08 18.48 -0.25
CA ASN A 378 8.31 19.35 0.64
C ASN A 378 9.11 20.51 1.23
N ILE A 379 10.40 20.30 1.51
CA ILE A 379 11.28 21.30 2.14
C ILE A 379 12.23 21.88 1.09
N ARG A 380 12.92 21.01 0.33
CA ARG A 380 13.91 21.45 -0.67
C ARG A 380 13.28 21.83 -2.02
N ARG A 381 11.96 21.66 -2.19
CA ARG A 381 11.17 22.03 -3.37
C ARG A 381 11.65 21.40 -4.69
N LEU A 382 12.31 20.25 -4.63
CA LEU A 382 12.71 19.50 -5.82
C LEU A 382 11.62 18.46 -6.13
N PRO A 383 10.97 18.52 -7.31
CA PRO A 383 9.98 17.51 -7.70
C PRO A 383 10.56 16.10 -7.61
N CYS A 384 9.83 15.19 -6.96
CA CYS A 384 10.32 13.84 -6.65
C CYS A 384 9.16 12.84 -6.62
N ALA A 385 8.19 12.98 -7.53
CA ALA A 385 7.06 12.07 -7.61
C ALA A 385 7.48 10.67 -8.11
N TYR A 386 8.40 10.63 -9.07
CA TYR A 386 9.08 9.41 -9.49
C TYR A 386 10.59 9.56 -9.32
N VAL A 387 11.22 8.43 -9.00
CA VAL A 387 12.66 8.33 -8.78
C VAL A 387 13.21 7.26 -9.74
N PRO A 388 13.79 7.65 -10.88
CA PRO A 388 14.49 6.71 -11.76
C PRO A 388 15.81 6.24 -11.16
N LEU A 389 16.12 4.97 -11.38
CA LEU A 389 17.39 4.32 -11.09
C LEU A 389 17.94 3.76 -12.39
N GLU A 390 19.14 4.21 -12.76
CA GLU A 390 19.89 3.72 -13.92
C GLU A 390 20.98 2.76 -13.43
N CYS A 391 20.98 1.50 -13.86
CA CYS A 391 21.85 0.45 -13.32
C CYS A 391 22.89 0.00 -14.35
N LYS A 392 24.15 0.35 -14.14
CA LYS A 392 25.27 0.04 -15.04
C LYS A 392 26.16 -1.07 -14.49
N ASN A 393 26.04 -2.27 -15.06
CA ASN A 393 26.95 -3.39 -14.76
C ASN A 393 28.26 -3.30 -15.57
N TYR A 394 28.88 -2.12 -15.61
CA TYR A 394 30.09 -1.89 -16.40
C TYR A 394 31.35 -2.14 -15.59
N GLY A 395 32.39 -2.65 -16.26
CA GLY A 395 33.75 -2.75 -15.71
C GLY A 395 34.65 -1.57 -16.07
N ARG A 396 34.06 -0.54 -16.68
CA ARG A 396 34.70 0.72 -17.08
C ARG A 396 34.04 1.88 -16.32
N GLU A 397 34.75 3.00 -16.21
CA GLU A 397 34.23 4.24 -15.62
C GLU A 397 32.87 4.64 -16.23
N VAL A 398 31.92 4.95 -15.36
CA VAL A 398 30.66 5.61 -15.76
C VAL A 398 30.90 7.12 -15.86
N GLY A 399 30.42 7.75 -16.93
CA GLY A 399 30.78 9.12 -17.27
C GLY A 399 29.59 10.04 -17.56
N ASN A 400 29.89 11.12 -18.26
CA ASN A 400 28.89 12.09 -18.72
C ASN A 400 27.76 11.47 -19.56
N PRO A 401 28.00 10.50 -20.47
CA PRO A 401 26.92 9.94 -21.28
C PRO A 401 25.78 9.33 -20.46
N GLU A 402 26.11 8.54 -19.43
CA GLU A 402 25.12 7.93 -18.55
C GLU A 402 24.45 8.96 -17.63
N LEU A 403 25.23 9.93 -17.14
CA LEU A 403 24.70 11.04 -16.35
C LEU A 403 23.70 11.88 -17.15
N ASP A 404 24.05 12.27 -18.37
CA ASP A 404 23.21 13.05 -19.28
C ASP A 404 21.99 12.24 -19.74
N GLN A 405 22.13 10.91 -19.88
CA GLN A 405 21.02 10.02 -20.17
C GLN A 405 19.97 10.05 -19.06
N LEU A 406 20.38 9.98 -17.79
CA LEU A 406 19.48 10.05 -16.64
C LEU A 406 18.90 11.46 -16.48
N ALA A 407 19.75 12.49 -16.49
CA ALA A 407 19.35 13.90 -16.35
C ALA A 407 18.35 14.33 -17.44
N GLY A 408 18.54 13.88 -18.68
CA GLY A 408 17.64 14.17 -19.80
C GLY A 408 16.23 13.61 -19.67
N ARG A 409 15.94 12.82 -18.63
CA ARG A 409 14.59 12.28 -18.34
C ARG A 409 13.87 13.05 -17.27
N PHE A 410 14.58 13.79 -16.45
CA PHE A 410 13.97 14.59 -15.40
C PHE A 410 13.04 15.65 -15.98
N SER A 411 11.96 15.90 -15.26
CA SER A 411 11.02 16.97 -15.54
C SER A 411 10.22 17.28 -14.27
N VAL A 412 9.49 18.39 -14.27
CA VAL A 412 8.62 18.72 -13.13
C VAL A 412 7.57 17.62 -12.90
N ASN A 413 7.03 17.02 -13.97
CA ASN A 413 5.98 16.01 -13.89
C ASN A 413 6.52 14.60 -13.58
N ARG A 414 7.73 14.27 -14.02
CA ARG A 414 8.37 12.96 -13.78
C ARG A 414 9.25 12.94 -12.54
N GLY A 415 9.56 14.09 -11.94
CA GLY A 415 10.57 14.20 -10.90
C GLY A 415 11.94 14.61 -11.44
N LYS A 416 12.74 15.18 -10.54
CA LYS A 416 14.10 15.71 -10.76
C LYS A 416 15.11 15.08 -9.79
N LEU A 417 14.80 13.95 -9.18
CA LEU A 417 15.71 13.15 -8.35
C LEU A 417 15.89 11.78 -8.99
N GLY A 418 17.12 11.27 -9.09
CA GLY A 418 17.37 9.90 -9.52
C GLY A 418 18.71 9.35 -9.04
N PHE A 419 18.86 8.03 -9.16
CA PHE A 419 20.07 7.31 -8.80
C PHE A 419 20.78 6.79 -10.04
N LEU A 420 22.10 6.98 -10.07
CA LEU A 420 22.97 6.28 -11.00
C LEU A 420 23.71 5.20 -10.22
N CYS A 421 23.34 3.94 -10.46
CA CYS A 421 23.90 2.77 -9.82
C CYS A 421 24.97 2.15 -10.71
N CYS A 422 26.15 1.85 -10.19
CA CYS A 422 27.20 1.17 -10.94
C CYS A 422 28.02 0.22 -10.05
N ARG A 423 28.90 -0.57 -10.67
CA ARG A 423 29.78 -1.47 -9.91
C ARG A 423 30.81 -0.71 -9.07
N HIS A 424 31.45 0.30 -9.65
CA HIS A 424 32.49 1.08 -9.00
C HIS A 424 32.73 2.41 -9.72
N PHE A 425 33.13 3.45 -8.97
CA PHE A 425 33.61 4.72 -9.52
C PHE A 425 35.13 4.81 -9.40
N GLU A 426 35.85 4.78 -10.53
CA GLU A 426 37.32 4.95 -10.55
C GLU A 426 37.76 6.29 -9.93
N ASN A 427 36.99 7.36 -10.17
CA ASN A 427 37.20 8.68 -9.55
C ASN A 427 35.86 9.26 -9.04
N ARG A 428 35.43 8.80 -7.87
CA ARG A 428 34.17 9.21 -7.22
C ARG A 428 34.07 10.73 -7.05
N ASP A 429 35.15 11.40 -6.64
CA ASP A 429 35.17 12.86 -6.46
C ASP A 429 34.91 13.62 -7.76
N LEU A 430 35.50 13.17 -8.87
CA LEU A 430 35.23 13.73 -10.18
C LEU A 430 33.77 13.50 -10.59
N PHE A 431 33.23 12.30 -10.34
CA PHE A 431 31.84 12.00 -10.66
C PHE A 431 30.85 12.85 -9.84
N ILE A 432 31.12 13.05 -8.54
CA ILE A 432 30.32 13.95 -7.69
C ILE A 432 30.36 15.39 -8.22
N ARG A 433 31.53 15.89 -8.66
CA ARG A 433 31.60 17.21 -9.31
C ARG A 433 30.71 17.29 -10.55
N ARG A 434 30.69 16.27 -11.39
CA ARG A 434 29.78 16.19 -12.56
C ARG A 434 28.30 16.21 -12.15
N CYS A 435 27.93 15.48 -11.08
CA CYS A 435 26.57 15.51 -10.52
C CYS A 435 26.21 16.90 -9.98
N ARG A 436 27.13 17.56 -9.27
CA ARG A 436 26.95 18.94 -8.76
C ARG A 436 26.72 19.93 -9.90
N ASP A 437 27.51 19.85 -10.95
CA ASP A 437 27.36 20.71 -12.13
C ASP A 437 25.99 20.48 -12.80
N THR A 438 25.60 19.22 -12.98
CA THR A 438 24.27 18.84 -13.51
C THR A 438 23.12 19.41 -12.67
N PHE A 439 23.24 19.34 -11.34
CA PHE A 439 22.23 19.89 -10.44
C PHE A 439 22.17 21.42 -10.49
N ARG A 440 23.34 22.10 -10.55
CA ARG A 440 23.45 23.56 -10.68
C ARG A 440 22.87 24.09 -11.98
N ASP A 441 22.97 23.31 -13.05
CA ASP A 441 22.38 23.61 -14.35
C ASP A 441 20.85 23.36 -14.40
N ASP A 442 20.21 23.12 -13.25
CA ASP A 442 18.79 22.76 -13.09
C ASP A 442 18.38 21.49 -13.88
N ARG A 443 19.36 20.65 -14.22
CA ARG A 443 19.15 19.37 -14.92
C ARG A 443 18.88 18.22 -13.95
N GLY A 444 18.49 18.52 -12.71
CA GLY A 444 18.08 17.56 -11.67
C GLY A 444 19.21 16.99 -10.81
N LEU A 445 18.83 16.37 -9.70
CA LEU A 445 19.74 15.78 -8.72
C LEU A 445 19.99 14.31 -9.06
N VAL A 446 21.22 14.01 -9.47
CA VAL A 446 21.69 12.63 -9.68
C VAL A 446 22.56 12.20 -8.51
N LEU A 447 22.17 11.13 -7.85
CA LEU A 447 22.89 10.55 -6.72
C LEU A 447 23.71 9.33 -7.18
N PRO A 448 25.04 9.33 -7.03
CA PRO A 448 25.89 8.21 -7.39
C PRO A 448 25.85 7.09 -6.33
N LEU A 449 25.52 5.87 -6.74
CA LEU A 449 25.53 4.68 -5.90
C LEU A 449 26.44 3.62 -6.51
N ASP A 450 27.53 3.27 -5.84
CA ASP A 450 28.34 2.10 -6.22
C ASP A 450 28.01 0.87 -5.35
N ASP A 451 28.56 -0.29 -5.73
CA ASP A 451 28.39 -1.52 -4.97
C ASP A 451 28.88 -1.37 -3.52
N ASP A 452 29.97 -0.63 -3.27
CA ASP A 452 30.50 -0.44 -1.91
C ASP A 452 29.50 0.29 -1.02
N THR A 453 28.86 1.35 -1.55
CA THR A 453 27.79 2.09 -0.87
C THR A 453 26.58 1.18 -0.60
N LEU A 454 26.13 0.43 -1.62
CA LEU A 454 25.00 -0.50 -1.49
C LEU A 454 25.30 -1.62 -0.49
N LEU A 455 26.51 -2.18 -0.50
CA LEU A 455 26.97 -3.16 0.48
C LEU A 455 26.99 -2.55 1.87
N GLY A 456 27.41 -1.29 2.02
CA GLY A 456 27.30 -0.55 3.28
C GLY A 456 25.87 -0.55 3.83
N TYR A 457 24.89 -0.26 2.98
CA TYR A 457 23.48 -0.24 3.36
C TYR A 457 22.95 -1.63 3.74
N LEU A 458 23.24 -2.64 2.91
CA LEU A 458 22.82 -4.03 3.17
C LEU A 458 23.46 -4.57 4.46
N ASN A 459 24.76 -4.34 4.67
CA ASN A 459 25.44 -4.75 5.91
C ASN A 459 24.94 -3.99 7.15
N ALA A 460 24.39 -2.78 6.99
CA ALA A 460 23.74 -2.08 8.10
C ALA A 460 22.40 -2.76 8.45
N ILE A 461 21.58 -3.13 7.46
CA ILE A 461 20.34 -3.88 7.68
C ILE A 461 20.64 -5.24 8.30
N ALA A 462 21.62 -5.99 7.79
CA ALA A 462 22.04 -7.28 8.33
C ALA A 462 22.45 -7.23 9.81
N ARG A 463 22.90 -6.07 10.31
CA ARG A 463 23.25 -5.84 11.72
C ARG A 463 22.12 -5.23 12.54
N GLY A 464 20.91 -5.13 12.01
CA GLY A 464 19.75 -4.52 12.66
C GLY A 464 19.83 -2.98 12.76
N ALA A 465 20.65 -2.33 11.94
CA ALA A 465 20.90 -0.88 12.00
C ALA A 465 20.16 -0.09 10.89
N ARG A 466 19.01 -0.58 10.40
CA ARG A 466 18.22 0.07 9.33
C ARG A 466 17.92 1.55 9.61
N ASN A 467 17.62 1.89 10.86
CA ASN A 467 17.31 3.27 11.27
C ASN A 467 18.45 4.26 11.00
N GLY A 468 19.69 3.78 10.86
CA GLY A 468 20.85 4.61 10.49
C GLY A 468 20.87 5.02 9.02
N LEU A 469 20.20 4.29 8.12
CA LEU A 469 20.24 4.54 6.68
C LEU A 469 19.70 5.91 6.28
N GLU A 470 18.77 6.46 7.06
CA GLU A 470 18.21 7.79 6.80
C GLU A 470 19.29 8.88 6.83
N ARG A 471 20.28 8.74 7.72
CA ARG A 471 21.45 9.63 7.78
C ARG A 471 22.35 9.42 6.57
N GLU A 472 22.67 8.18 6.25
CA GLU A 472 23.51 7.83 5.10
C GLU A 472 22.94 8.36 3.77
N TRP A 473 21.63 8.23 3.55
CA TRP A 473 20.98 8.77 2.36
C TRP A 473 20.96 10.31 2.35
N SER A 474 20.80 10.92 3.52
CA SER A 474 20.87 12.38 3.66
C SER A 474 22.29 12.89 3.35
N ASP A 475 23.31 12.17 3.80
CA ASP A 475 24.72 12.48 3.53
C ASP A 475 25.03 12.33 2.04
N LEU A 476 24.56 11.25 1.39
CA LEU A 476 24.67 11.07 -0.06
C LEU A 476 24.03 12.24 -0.84
N VAL A 477 22.86 12.70 -0.41
CA VAL A 477 22.23 13.88 -1.01
C VAL A 477 23.07 15.13 -0.77
N ASN A 478 23.61 15.31 0.43
CA ASN A 478 24.42 16.47 0.77
C ASN A 478 25.75 16.52 0.01
N GLU A 479 26.33 15.37 -0.36
CA GLU A 479 27.52 15.34 -1.21
C GLU A 479 27.32 16.05 -2.55
N VAL A 480 26.11 15.97 -3.13
CA VAL A 480 25.80 16.62 -4.41
C VAL A 480 25.10 17.97 -4.21
N TRP A 481 24.29 18.10 -3.16
CA TRP A 481 23.48 19.29 -2.91
C TRP A 481 24.28 20.43 -2.27
N LEU A 482 25.18 20.11 -1.33
CA LEU A 482 25.96 21.08 -0.59
C LEU A 482 27.36 21.22 -1.22
N ASN A 483 27.90 22.44 -1.15
CA ASN A 483 29.20 22.78 -1.71
C ASN A 483 30.35 22.14 -0.93
#